data_AF-A0A1C5RE68-F1
#
_entry.id   AF-A0A1C5RE68-F1
#
_cell.length_a   1.000
_cell.length_b   1.000
_cell.length_c   1.000
_cell.angle_alpha   90.00
_cell.angle_beta   90.00
_cell.angle_gamma   90.00
#
_symmetry.space_group_name_H-M   'P 1'
#
loop_
_entity.id
_entity.type
_entity.pdbx_description
1 polymer ?
#
loop_
_entity_poly.entity_id
_entity_poly.type
_entity_poly.pdbx_seq_one_letter_code
_entity_poly.pdbx_strand_id
1 'polypeptide(L)'
;MSNNKKYYFMKIKDDFLDRDDIKWLMSEPDGPQYVCLYLALCIRSLRHEGKLIQQVGNDEIPYDVHGLSRLTGMPPSVVEAGMHRLIRAQLVEILPPTEAMMTGAFYISHYESMVGSETDSAIRMRKMRQNRQAATRMQKMRARKKEALPPGNVVKNT
;
A
#
# COMPACT_ATOMS: atom_id res chain seq x y z
N MET A 1 -20.53 -6.87 -20.31
CA MET A 1 -20.26 -6.39 -18.94
C MET A 1 -18.83 -5.87 -18.90
N SER A 2 -18.61 -4.56 -18.82
CA SER A 2 -17.27 -4.00 -18.65
C SER A 2 -16.70 -4.48 -17.32
N ASN A 3 -15.67 -5.33 -17.35
CA ASN A 3 -14.98 -5.82 -16.17
C ASN A 3 -14.27 -4.61 -15.51
N ASN A 4 -14.97 -3.96 -14.59
CA ASN A 4 -14.51 -2.73 -13.93
C ASN A 4 -13.34 -3.13 -13.02
N LYS A 5 -12.10 -2.90 -13.48
CA LYS A 5 -10.91 -3.26 -12.71
C LYS A 5 -10.91 -2.43 -11.43
N LYS A 6 -10.84 -3.09 -10.28
CA LYS A 6 -10.69 -2.41 -8.98
C LYS A 6 -9.19 -2.28 -8.68
N TYR A 7 -8.75 -1.05 -8.48
CA TYR A 7 -7.40 -0.77 -8.00
C TYR A 7 -7.45 -0.54 -6.49
N TYR A 8 -6.57 -1.23 -5.77
CA TYR A 8 -6.40 -1.07 -4.33
C TYR A 8 -5.08 -0.35 -4.08
N PHE A 9 -5.07 0.54 -3.09
CA PHE A 9 -3.86 1.22 -2.64
C PHE A 9 -3.82 1.27 -1.13
N MET A 10 -2.60 1.20 -0.62
CA MET A 10 -2.29 1.36 0.79
C MET A 10 -1.61 2.71 1.00
N LYS A 11 -2.05 3.43 2.01
CA LYS A 11 -1.41 4.64 2.51
C LYS A 11 -0.42 4.24 3.59
N ILE A 12 0.84 4.45 3.32
CA ILE A 12 1.90 4.38 4.34
C ILE A 12 2.14 5.81 4.81
N LYS A 13 2.05 6.04 6.12
CA LYS A 13 2.38 7.34 6.70
C LYS A 13 3.89 7.58 6.63
N ASP A 14 4.30 8.84 6.57
CA ASP A 14 5.72 9.23 6.55
C ASP A 14 6.45 8.82 7.84
N ASP A 15 5.74 8.80 8.96
CA ASP A 15 6.21 8.32 10.27
C ASP A 15 6.17 6.79 10.45
N PHE A 16 5.89 6.00 9.41
CA PHE A 16 5.71 4.55 9.53
C PHE A 16 6.92 3.86 10.18
N LEU A 17 8.13 4.20 9.74
CA LEU A 17 9.36 3.63 10.30
C LEU A 17 9.71 4.18 11.69
N ASP A 18 9.02 5.24 12.12
CA ASP A 18 9.24 5.89 13.39
C ASP A 18 8.36 5.38 14.53
N ARG A 19 7.29 4.63 14.21
CA ARG A 19 6.40 4.03 15.20
C ARG A 19 7.14 3.02 16.08
N ASP A 20 6.78 2.97 17.35
CA ASP A 20 7.45 2.12 18.34
C ASP A 20 7.32 0.62 18.03
N ASP A 21 6.18 0.19 17.50
CA ASP A 21 5.93 -1.19 17.06
C ASP A 21 6.84 -1.62 15.90
N ILE A 22 7.02 -0.74 14.90
CA ILE A 22 7.91 -0.96 13.76
C ILE A 22 9.37 -0.90 14.18
N LYS A 23 9.77 0.06 15.03
CA LYS A 23 11.12 0.15 15.60
C LYS A 23 11.47 -1.08 16.43
N TRP A 24 10.54 -1.54 17.26
CA TRP A 24 10.68 -2.77 18.02
C TRP A 24 10.88 -3.96 17.08
N LEU A 25 10.07 -4.09 16.03
CA LEU A 25 10.20 -5.17 15.07
C LEU A 25 11.54 -5.13 14.32
N MET A 26 11.99 -3.94 13.90
CA MET A 26 13.27 -3.71 13.24
C MET A 26 14.50 -4.03 14.11
N SER A 27 14.35 -4.00 15.44
CA SER A 27 15.44 -4.31 16.38
C SER A 27 15.77 -5.81 16.48
N GLU A 28 14.89 -6.66 15.95
CA GLU A 28 15.10 -8.11 15.94
C GLU A 28 16.17 -8.54 14.92
N PRO A 29 16.81 -9.71 15.11
CA PRO A 29 17.84 -10.21 14.20
C PRO A 29 17.40 -10.27 12.72
N ASP A 30 16.16 -10.71 12.46
CA ASP A 30 15.53 -10.74 11.14
C ASP A 30 14.47 -9.64 10.96
N GLY A 31 14.55 -8.56 11.75
CA GLY A 31 13.57 -7.47 11.79
C GLY A 31 13.18 -6.91 10.43
N PRO A 32 14.13 -6.61 9.52
CA PRO A 32 13.81 -6.16 8.17
C PRO A 32 12.94 -7.16 7.38
N GLN A 33 13.15 -8.47 7.55
CA GLN A 33 12.34 -9.49 6.90
C GLN A 33 10.90 -9.49 7.44
N TYR A 34 10.73 -9.28 8.74
CA TYR A 34 9.41 -9.22 9.38
C TYR A 34 8.63 -7.95 9.00
N VAL A 35 9.31 -6.80 8.85
CA VAL A 35 8.67 -5.58 8.30
C VAL A 35 8.27 -5.80 6.84
N CYS A 36 9.13 -6.42 6.03
CA CYS A 36 8.77 -6.79 4.66
C CYS A 36 7.59 -7.77 4.61
N LEU A 37 7.55 -8.74 5.52
CA LEU A 37 6.43 -9.67 5.66
C LEU A 37 5.14 -8.90 5.96
N TYR A 38 5.16 -8.03 6.96
CA TYR A 38 4.00 -7.21 7.32
C TYR A 38 3.46 -6.40 6.14
N LEU A 39 4.33 -5.69 5.41
CA LEU A 39 3.94 -4.93 4.23
C LEU A 39 3.37 -5.83 3.13
N ALA A 40 3.93 -7.01 2.92
CA ALA A 40 3.39 -7.98 1.96
C ALA A 40 1.99 -8.46 2.36
N LEU A 41 1.78 -8.81 3.63
CA LEU A 41 0.47 -9.22 4.16
C LEU A 41 -0.57 -8.12 4.03
N CYS A 42 -0.19 -6.89 4.38
CA CYS A 42 -0.99 -5.69 4.22
C CYS A 42 -1.49 -5.49 2.77
N ILE A 43 -0.61 -5.68 1.79
CA ILE A 43 -0.99 -5.57 0.37
C ILE A 43 -1.93 -6.71 -0.05
N ARG A 44 -1.72 -7.92 0.45
CA ARG A 44 -2.50 -9.11 0.06
C ARG A 44 -3.89 -9.12 0.69
N SER A 45 -4.03 -8.54 1.88
CA SER A 45 -5.31 -8.41 2.56
C SER A 45 -6.24 -7.37 1.94
N LEU A 46 -5.74 -6.51 1.03
CA LEU A 46 -6.53 -5.45 0.36
C LEU A 46 -7.81 -5.98 -0.32
N ARG A 47 -7.77 -7.21 -0.84
CA ARG A 47 -8.92 -7.83 -1.53
C ARG A 47 -9.97 -8.40 -0.58
N HIS A 48 -9.59 -8.64 0.67
CA HIS A 48 -10.39 -9.31 1.69
C HIS A 48 -10.55 -8.42 2.93
N GLU A 49 -10.55 -7.10 2.71
CA GLU A 49 -10.85 -6.10 3.73
C GLU A 49 -10.00 -6.25 5.00
N GLY A 50 -8.71 -6.58 4.84
CA GLY A 50 -7.77 -6.74 5.95
C GLY A 50 -7.63 -8.18 6.45
N LYS A 51 -8.48 -9.11 6.03
CA LYS A 51 -8.38 -10.54 6.37
C LYS A 51 -7.34 -11.26 5.52
N LEU A 52 -6.58 -12.16 6.14
CA LEU A 52 -5.64 -13.06 5.46
C LEU A 52 -6.31 -14.40 5.20
N ILE A 53 -7.19 -14.40 4.20
CA ILE A 53 -7.96 -15.57 3.75
C ILE A 53 -7.71 -15.83 2.25
N GLN A 54 -7.86 -17.09 1.85
CA GLN A 54 -8.01 -17.50 0.46
C GLN A 54 -9.46 -17.90 0.20
N GLN A 55 -9.93 -17.58 -1.00
CA GLN A 55 -11.25 -18.01 -1.48
C GLN A 55 -11.07 -19.32 -2.25
N VAL A 56 -11.71 -20.39 -1.78
CA VAL A 56 -11.73 -21.69 -2.46
C VAL A 56 -13.19 -22.04 -2.76
N GLY A 57 -13.59 -21.86 -4.02
CA GLY A 57 -15.01 -21.93 -4.37
C GLY A 57 -15.79 -20.82 -3.69
N ASN A 58 -16.69 -21.19 -2.78
CA ASN A 58 -17.48 -20.26 -1.96
C ASN A 58 -16.99 -20.16 -0.51
N ASP A 59 -15.93 -20.90 -0.15
CA ASP A 59 -15.45 -20.99 1.23
C ASP A 59 -14.29 -20.00 1.48
N GLU A 60 -14.34 -19.34 2.65
CA GLU A 60 -13.25 -18.50 3.15
C GLU A 60 -12.31 -19.33 4.04
N ILE A 61 -11.14 -19.66 3.52
CA ILE A 61 -10.15 -20.45 4.26
C ILE A 61 -9.03 -19.53 4.75
N PRO A 62 -8.77 -19.43 6.07
CA PRO A 62 -7.64 -18.69 6.61
C PRO A 62 -6.31 -19.22 6.08
N TYR A 63 -5.34 -18.34 5.79
CA TYR A 63 -4.01 -18.81 5.42
C TYR A 63 -3.29 -19.43 6.62
N ASP A 64 -2.70 -20.60 6.39
CA ASP A 64 -1.69 -21.20 7.25
C ASP A 64 -0.28 -20.66 6.93
N VAL A 65 0.72 -21.06 7.71
CA VAL A 65 2.12 -20.65 7.50
C VAL A 65 2.60 -20.98 6.08
N HIS A 66 2.25 -22.15 5.54
CA HIS A 66 2.65 -22.53 4.19
C HIS A 66 1.94 -21.71 3.11
N GLY A 67 0.66 -21.39 3.32
CA GLY A 67 -0.11 -20.48 2.47
C GLY A 67 0.49 -19.09 2.45
N LEU A 68 0.80 -18.54 3.62
CA LEU A 68 1.48 -17.25 3.76
C LEU A 68 2.89 -17.27 3.15
N SER A 69 3.64 -18.35 3.28
CA SER A 69 4.94 -18.53 2.62
C SER A 69 4.83 -18.48 1.10
N ARG A 70 3.89 -19.23 0.50
CA ARG A 70 3.63 -19.16 -0.95
C ARG A 70 3.15 -17.77 -1.37
N LEU A 71 2.32 -17.14 -0.55
CA LEU A 71 1.77 -15.81 -0.81
C LEU A 71 2.89 -14.76 -0.85
N THR A 72 3.80 -14.80 0.10
CA THR A 72 4.83 -13.77 0.32
C THR A 72 6.15 -14.08 -0.37
N GLY A 73 6.38 -15.32 -0.80
CA GLY A 73 7.65 -15.78 -1.34
C GLY A 73 8.74 -15.94 -0.28
N MET A 74 8.39 -15.93 1.00
CA MET A 74 9.31 -16.04 2.13
C MET A 74 9.38 -17.47 2.66
N PRO A 75 10.51 -17.93 3.22
CA PRO A 75 10.61 -19.27 3.83
C PRO A 75 9.57 -19.48 4.94
N PRO A 76 8.98 -20.68 5.10
CA PRO A 76 8.00 -20.95 6.16
C PRO A 76 8.51 -20.61 7.57
N SER A 77 9.80 -20.86 7.85
CA SER A 77 10.42 -20.50 9.14
C SER A 77 10.41 -19.00 9.43
N VAL A 78 10.68 -18.18 8.41
CA VAL A 78 10.63 -16.71 8.51
C VAL A 78 9.20 -16.23 8.69
N VAL A 79 8.24 -16.84 7.98
CA VAL A 79 6.82 -16.53 8.11
C VAL A 79 6.31 -16.87 9.51
N GLU A 80 6.61 -18.06 10.01
CA GLU A 80 6.21 -18.50 11.35
C GLU A 80 6.75 -17.57 12.44
N ALA A 81 8.08 -17.35 12.44
CA ALA A 81 8.71 -16.44 13.39
C ALA A 81 8.17 -15.01 13.26
N GLY A 82 8.01 -14.53 12.03
CA GLY A 82 7.48 -13.20 11.73
C GLY A 82 6.05 -13.02 12.23
N MET A 83 5.14 -13.95 11.93
CA MET A 83 3.74 -13.89 12.40
C MET A 83 3.65 -13.81 13.92
N HIS A 84 4.45 -14.59 14.65
CA HIS A 84 4.54 -14.49 16.11
C HIS A 84 4.94 -13.08 16.57
N ARG A 85 5.89 -12.42 15.90
CA ARG A 85 6.29 -11.05 16.24
C ARG A 85 5.25 -10.01 15.85
N LEU A 86 4.60 -10.16 14.69
CA LEU A 86 3.56 -9.24 14.23
C LEU A 86 2.35 -9.25 15.17
N ILE A 87 1.95 -10.43 15.66
CA ILE A 87 0.88 -10.56 16.65
C ILE A 87 1.30 -9.93 17.98
N ARG A 88 2.54 -10.18 18.44
CA ARG A 88 3.07 -9.58 19.67
C ARG A 88 3.16 -8.06 19.58
N ALA A 89 3.49 -7.51 18.42
CA ALA A 89 3.51 -6.07 18.15
C ALA A 89 2.13 -5.45 17.91
N GLN A 90 1.05 -6.24 17.96
CA GLN A 90 -0.32 -5.79 17.66
C GLN A 90 -0.45 -5.19 16.24
N LEU A 91 0.36 -5.67 15.31
CA LEU A 91 0.26 -5.34 13.89
C LEU A 91 -0.69 -6.29 13.15
N VAL A 92 -0.88 -7.48 13.72
CA VAL A 92 -1.80 -8.51 13.24
C VAL A 92 -2.63 -9.02 14.42
N GLU A 93 -3.94 -9.08 14.23
CA GLU A 93 -4.90 -9.63 15.19
C GLU A 93 -5.38 -11.01 14.76
N ILE A 94 -5.79 -11.82 15.73
CA ILE A 94 -6.48 -13.09 15.49
C ILE A 94 -7.97 -12.85 15.69
N LEU A 95 -8.74 -12.89 14.61
CA LEU A 95 -10.19 -12.88 14.68
C LEU A 95 -10.70 -14.21 15.22
N PRO A 96 -11.72 -14.20 16.09
CA PRO A 96 -12.30 -15.43 16.61
C PRO A 96 -12.99 -16.22 15.48
N PRO A 97 -13.18 -17.54 15.70
CA PRO A 97 -14.03 -18.34 14.84
C PRO A 97 -15.42 -17.73 14.65
N THR A 98 -15.98 -17.91 13.46
CA THR A 98 -17.37 -17.56 13.13
C THR A 98 -18.03 -18.74 12.43
N GLU A 99 -19.35 -18.69 12.22
CA GLU A 99 -20.07 -19.74 11.48
C GLU A 99 -19.51 -19.96 10.06
N ALA A 100 -19.04 -18.89 9.41
CA ALA A 100 -18.41 -18.97 8.10
C ALA A 100 -16.90 -19.34 8.15
N MET A 101 -16.28 -19.34 9.34
CA MET A 101 -14.83 -19.48 9.50
C MET A 101 -14.47 -20.12 10.85
N MET A 102 -14.48 -21.46 10.89
CA MET A 102 -14.38 -22.23 12.15
C MET A 102 -13.04 -22.12 12.89
N THR A 103 -11.96 -21.68 12.24
CA THR A 103 -10.60 -21.62 12.83
C THR A 103 -10.24 -20.22 13.32
N GLY A 104 -11.00 -19.18 12.95
CA GLY A 104 -10.56 -17.79 13.07
C GLY A 104 -9.61 -17.40 11.92
N ALA A 105 -9.25 -16.12 11.80
CA ALA A 105 -8.29 -15.67 10.78
C ALA A 105 -7.41 -14.54 11.27
N PHE A 106 -6.26 -14.40 10.64
CA PHE A 106 -5.42 -13.23 10.84
C PHE A 106 -6.02 -12.00 10.14
N TYR A 107 -5.95 -10.87 10.83
CA TYR A 107 -6.45 -9.58 10.37
C TYR A 107 -5.38 -8.51 10.57
N ILE A 108 -5.23 -7.60 9.60
CA ILE A 108 -4.30 -6.48 9.70
C ILE A 108 -4.88 -5.42 10.63
N SER A 109 -4.23 -5.19 11.77
CA SER A 109 -4.66 -4.18 12.74
C SER A 109 -4.74 -2.79 12.10
N HIS A 110 -5.80 -2.05 12.41
CA HIS A 110 -6.08 -0.72 11.87
C HIS A 110 -6.15 -0.63 10.32
N TYR A 111 -6.46 -1.73 9.63
CA TYR A 111 -6.57 -1.80 8.16
C TYR A 111 -7.37 -0.64 7.54
N GLU A 112 -8.54 -0.29 8.10
CA GLU A 112 -9.40 0.77 7.57
C GLU A 112 -8.71 2.14 7.52
N SER A 113 -7.81 2.40 8.48
CA SER A 113 -7.04 3.65 8.51
C SER A 113 -5.91 3.70 7.48
N MET A 114 -5.46 2.52 7.02
CA MET A 114 -4.35 2.35 6.07
C MET A 114 -4.83 2.28 4.61
N VAL A 115 -6.10 1.96 4.37
CA VAL A 115 -6.61 1.70 3.03
C VAL A 115 -7.51 2.82 2.54
N GLY A 116 -7.34 3.16 1.27
CA GLY A 116 -8.37 3.90 0.53
C GLY A 116 -8.78 3.11 -0.70
N SER A 117 -9.98 3.38 -1.19
CA SER A 117 -10.48 2.86 -2.46
C SER A 117 -10.72 4.03 -3.43
N GLU A 118 -10.29 3.87 -4.68
CA GLU A 118 -10.58 4.80 -5.77
C GLU A 118 -11.09 3.98 -6.95
N THR A 119 -12.13 4.46 -7.62
CA THR A 119 -12.65 3.84 -8.84
C THR A 119 -11.84 4.29 -10.06
N ASP A 120 -11.94 3.55 -11.18
CA ASP A 120 -11.31 3.93 -12.45
C ASP A 120 -11.64 5.37 -12.89
N SER A 121 -12.89 5.79 -12.64
CA SER A 121 -13.32 7.16 -12.89
C SER A 121 -12.62 8.17 -11.97
N ALA A 122 -12.46 7.85 -10.68
CA ALA A 122 -11.72 8.67 -9.73
C ALA A 122 -10.24 8.80 -10.13
N ILE A 123 -9.60 7.70 -10.56
CA ILE A 123 -8.22 7.69 -11.08
C ILE A 123 -8.10 8.58 -12.32
N ARG A 124 -9.01 8.44 -13.29
CA ARG A 124 -9.04 9.28 -14.50
C ARG A 124 -9.16 10.76 -14.14
N MET A 125 -10.08 11.12 -13.25
CA MET A 125 -10.29 12.49 -12.81
C MET A 125 -9.08 13.05 -12.07
N ARG A 126 -8.46 12.26 -11.18
CA ARG A 126 -7.22 12.65 -10.49
C ARG A 126 -6.07 12.91 -11.47
N LYS A 127 -5.86 12.02 -12.44
CA LYS A 127 -4.82 12.17 -13.48
C LYS A 127 -5.09 13.40 -14.36
N MET A 128 -6.35 13.64 -14.74
CA MET A 128 -6.73 14.85 -15.47
C MET A 128 -6.40 16.13 -14.68
N ARG A 129 -6.72 16.15 -13.38
CA ARG A 129 -6.41 17.29 -12.49
C ARG A 129 -4.90 17.52 -12.36
N GLN A 130 -4.11 16.46 -12.16
CA GLN A 130 -2.65 16.55 -12.09
C GLN A 130 -2.05 17.08 -13.40
N ASN A 131 -2.51 16.58 -14.55
CA ASN A 131 -2.04 17.05 -15.86
C ASN A 131 -2.38 18.52 -16.10
N ARG A 132 -3.59 18.96 -15.72
CA ARG A 132 -3.98 20.38 -15.80
C ARG A 132 -3.09 21.25 -14.92
N GLN A 133 -2.84 20.84 -13.68
CA GLN A 133 -1.96 21.59 -12.76
C GLN A 133 -0.52 21.67 -13.28
N ALA A 134 0.01 20.58 -13.82
CA ALA A 134 1.33 20.55 -14.44
C ALA A 134 1.42 21.48 -15.66
N ALA A 135 0.41 21.48 -16.54
CA ALA A 135 0.35 22.36 -17.70
C ALA A 135 0.31 23.85 -17.29
N THR A 136 -0.51 24.20 -16.30
CA THR A 136 -0.58 25.57 -15.76
C THR A 136 0.75 26.00 -15.15
N ARG A 137 1.40 25.11 -14.39
CA ARG A 137 2.73 25.37 -13.81
C ARG A 137 3.78 25.60 -14.91
N MET A 138 3.74 24.82 -15.99
CA MET A 138 4.67 24.95 -17.12
C MET A 138 4.44 26.23 -17.92
N GLN A 139 3.19 26.67 -18.09
CA GLN A 139 2.87 27.98 -18.68
C GLN A 139 3.43 29.14 -17.84
N LYS A 140 3.24 29.11 -16.51
CA LYS A 140 3.80 30.13 -15.61
C LYS A 140 5.33 30.19 -15.66
N MET A 141 6.00 29.03 -15.72
CA MET A 141 7.45 28.96 -15.89
C MET A 141 7.92 29.53 -17.23
N ARG A 142 7.20 29.24 -18.32
CA ARG A 142 7.48 29.82 -19.65
C ARG A 142 7.27 31.33 -19.70
N ALA A 143 6.22 31.85 -19.06
CA ALA A 143 5.96 33.29 -18.97
C ALA A 143 7.08 34.02 -18.23
N ARG A 144 7.49 33.52 -17.05
CA ARG A 144 8.61 34.07 -16.28
C ARG A 144 9.94 34.06 -17.05
N LYS A 145 10.22 32.99 -17.80
CA LYS A 145 11.44 32.92 -18.63
C LYS A 145 11.43 33.91 -19.80
N LYS A 146 10.24 34.26 -20.31
CA LYS A 146 10.06 35.26 -21.36
C LYS A 146 10.24 36.69 -20.83
N GLU A 147 9.79 36.95 -19.60
CA GLU A 147 10.01 38.22 -18.88
C GLU A 147 11.48 38.41 -18.47
N ALA A 148 12.20 37.32 -18.20
CA ALA A 148 13.62 37.36 -17.83
C ALA A 148 14.59 37.41 -19.04
N LEU A 149 14.11 37.39 -20.28
CA LEU A 149 14.98 37.49 -21.46
C LEU A 149 15.30 38.98 -21.74
N PRO A 150 16.58 39.37 -21.83
CA PRO A 150 16.93 40.76 -22.14
C PRO A 150 16.39 41.15 -23.52
N PRO A 151 15.99 42.43 -23.72
CA PRO A 151 15.45 42.88 -25.00
C PRO A 151 16.47 42.59 -26.12
N GLY A 152 16.02 41.88 -27.15
CA GLY A 152 16.86 41.55 -28.30
C GLY A 152 17.35 42.84 -28.94
N ASN A 153 18.67 43.02 -29.04
CA ASN A 153 19.25 44.10 -29.81
C ASN A 153 18.84 43.95 -31.27
N VAL A 154 17.88 44.77 -31.71
CA VAL A 154 17.59 44.96 -33.12
C VAL A 154 18.75 45.75 -33.70
N VAL A 155 19.71 45.06 -34.31
CA VAL A 155 20.73 45.70 -35.13
C VAL A 155 19.99 46.29 -36.33
N LYS A 156 19.80 47.62 -36.33
CA LYS A 156 19.32 48.36 -37.49
C LYS A 156 20.46 48.38 -38.51
N ASN A 157 20.34 47.55 -39.54
CA ASN A 157 21.20 47.68 -40.71
C ASN A 157 20.78 48.94 -41.48
N THR A 158 21.72 49.86 -41.56
CA THR A 158 21.75 51.05 -42.43
C THR A 158 21.68 50.68 -43.90
#